data_AF-A0A4Y4K385-F1
#
_entry.id   AF-A0A4Y4K385-F1
#
_cell.length_a   1.000
_cell.length_b   1.000
_cell.length_c   1.000
_cell.angle_alpha   90.00
_cell.angle_beta   90.00
_cell.angle_gamma   90.00
#
_symmetry.space_group_name_H-M   'P 1'
#
loop_
_entity.id
_entity.type
_entity.pdbx_description
1 polymer ?
#
loop_
_entity_poly.entity_id
_entity_poly.type
_entity_poly.pdbx_seq_one_letter_code
_entity_poly.pdbx_strand_id
1 'polypeptide(L)'
;MICARCHHLAAAPGGTLCTSCAAVPAPAVPAPAVPPYTGRPQAWLRSPVALGRAAAAMLLLAAAADLFAVWTDIVMYDVSGDLVNGSVGADVMRRADDADRLYAVAGVTQLVTLLASCVVFLCWFYRVRVNAEVFDPSGHSMKRGWAIGAWFTPVVNLWFPRRIAVDIWEASSPADGPRSNWPVNTWWTLWVIGLLAGRLADSHYNQAVAAKALQEAAGEMMFSDALDVVAAVFAVLVVLRLTRMQHEKALRGPAPAAA
;
A
#
# COMPACT_ATOMS: atom_id res chain seq x y z
N MET A 1 -17.65 -69.20 -0.37
CA MET A 1 -17.62 -68.09 -1.34
C MET A 1 -16.33 -68.15 -2.14
N ILE A 2 -16.35 -67.79 -3.42
CA ILE A 2 -15.13 -67.68 -4.23
C ILE A 2 -14.35 -66.40 -3.86
N CYS A 3 -13.03 -66.45 -3.99
CA CYS A 3 -12.14 -65.33 -3.71
C CYS A 3 -12.52 -64.11 -4.56
N ALA A 4 -12.69 -62.95 -3.91
CA ALA A 4 -13.08 -61.70 -4.56
C ALA A 4 -12.00 -61.11 -5.49
N ARG A 5 -10.76 -61.64 -5.46
CA ARG A 5 -9.63 -61.14 -6.24
C ARG A 5 -9.31 -62.02 -7.45
N CYS A 6 -9.22 -63.34 -7.26
CA CYS A 6 -8.86 -64.26 -8.34
C CYS A 6 -10.04 -65.03 -8.93
N HIS A 7 -11.19 -65.07 -8.26
CA HIS A 7 -12.41 -65.79 -8.67
C HIS A 7 -12.26 -67.30 -8.96
N HIS A 8 -11.07 -67.89 -8.76
CA HIS A 8 -10.78 -69.30 -9.05
C HIS A 8 -10.67 -70.18 -7.80
N LEU A 9 -10.28 -69.62 -6.66
CA LEU A 9 -10.07 -70.35 -5.41
C LEU A 9 -11.15 -70.01 -4.38
N ALA A 10 -11.43 -70.93 -3.45
CA ALA A 10 -12.30 -70.67 -2.31
C ALA A 10 -11.68 -69.61 -1.38
N ALA A 11 -12.51 -68.71 -0.86
CA ALA A 11 -12.10 -67.76 0.17
C ALA A 11 -11.79 -68.48 1.49
N ALA A 12 -10.83 -67.96 2.26
CA ALA A 12 -10.48 -68.50 3.56
C ALA A 12 -11.66 -68.35 4.56
N PRO A 13 -11.77 -69.22 5.58
CA PRO A 13 -12.82 -69.13 6.58
C PRO A 13 -12.85 -67.73 7.23
N GLY A 14 -13.98 -67.03 7.12
CA GLY A 14 -14.17 -65.69 7.69
C GLY A 14 -13.63 -64.53 6.83
N GLY A 15 -13.13 -64.77 5.62
CA GLY A 15 -12.57 -63.74 4.74
C GLY A 15 -13.19 -63.69 3.33
N THR A 16 -12.84 -62.65 2.58
CA THR A 16 -13.24 -62.48 1.17
C THR A 16 -12.14 -62.88 0.17
N LEU A 17 -10.93 -63.19 0.66
CA LEU A 17 -9.75 -63.56 -0.13
C LEU A 17 -9.31 -64.99 0.16
N CYS A 18 -8.69 -65.65 -0.83
CA CYS A 18 -7.98 -66.91 -0.60
C CYS A 18 -6.61 -66.67 0.06
N THR A 19 -6.03 -67.70 0.67
CA THR A 19 -4.73 -67.65 1.36
C THR A 19 -3.62 -67.07 0.49
N SER A 20 -3.55 -67.45 -0.79
CA SER A 20 -2.54 -66.92 -1.73
C SER A 20 -2.76 -65.44 -2.07
N CYS A 21 -4.02 -65.00 -2.22
CA CYS A 21 -4.33 -63.60 -2.52
C CYS A 21 -4.14 -62.68 -1.30
N ALA A 22 -4.30 -63.22 -0.09
CA ALA A 22 -4.05 -62.52 1.16
C ALA A 22 -2.56 -62.39 1.49
N ALA A 23 -1.72 -63.32 0.98
CA ALA A 23 -0.27 -63.29 1.18
C ALA A 23 0.46 -62.25 0.32
N VAL A 24 -0.18 -61.68 -0.71
CA VAL A 24 0.41 -60.64 -1.55
C VAL A 24 0.29 -59.29 -0.84
N PRO A 25 1.39 -58.63 -0.46
CA PRO A 25 1.35 -57.30 0.13
C PRO A 25 0.63 -56.32 -0.81
N ALA A 26 -0.20 -55.43 -0.26
CA ALA A 26 -0.79 -54.37 -1.05
C ALA A 26 0.33 -53.57 -1.74
N PRO A 27 0.17 -53.17 -3.03
CA PRO A 27 1.14 -52.29 -3.66
C PRO A 27 1.27 -51.03 -2.80
N ALA A 28 2.50 -50.69 -2.42
CA ALA A 28 2.78 -49.47 -1.69
C ALA A 28 2.25 -48.31 -2.54
N VAL A 29 1.18 -47.67 -2.08
CA VAL A 29 0.70 -46.42 -2.69
C VAL A 29 1.89 -45.45 -2.57
N PRO A 30 2.46 -44.97 -3.68
CA PRO A 30 3.53 -43.98 -3.59
C PRO A 30 2.97 -42.79 -2.81
N ALA A 31 3.66 -42.41 -1.74
CA ALA A 31 3.30 -41.23 -0.97
C ALA A 31 3.11 -40.05 -1.95
N PRO A 32 2.07 -39.21 -1.77
CA PRO A 32 1.88 -38.05 -2.63
C PRO A 32 3.18 -37.26 -2.65
N ALA A 33 3.72 -37.03 -3.85
CA ALA A 33 4.95 -36.29 -4.03
C ALA A 33 4.78 -34.91 -3.39
N VAL A 34 5.44 -34.69 -2.25
CA VAL A 34 5.53 -33.37 -1.65
C VAL A 34 6.25 -32.51 -2.69
N PRO A 35 5.62 -31.45 -3.22
CA PRO A 35 6.27 -30.62 -4.23
C PRO A 35 7.60 -30.13 -3.67
N PRO A 36 8.68 -30.11 -4.48
CA PRO A 36 9.99 -29.68 -4.01
C PRO A 36 9.84 -28.31 -3.37
N TYR A 37 10.43 -28.17 -2.20
CA TYR A 37 10.44 -26.96 -1.39
C TYR A 37 10.94 -25.80 -2.26
N THR A 38 10.04 -25.07 -2.92
CA THR A 38 10.44 -23.86 -3.63
C THR A 38 10.99 -22.94 -2.55
N GLY A 39 12.24 -22.47 -2.69
CA GLY A 39 12.97 -21.69 -1.67
C GLY A 39 12.38 -20.31 -1.38
N ARG A 40 11.04 -20.16 -1.39
CA ARG A 40 10.35 -18.98 -0.90
C ARG A 40 10.67 -18.85 0.58
N PRO A 41 11.23 -17.71 1.03
CA PRO A 41 11.43 -17.49 2.45
C PRO A 41 10.09 -17.65 3.15
N GLN A 42 10.00 -18.49 4.18
CA GLN A 42 8.76 -18.65 4.93
C GLN A 42 8.23 -17.29 5.40
N ALA A 43 6.93 -17.05 5.25
CA ALA A 43 6.29 -15.86 5.78
C ALA A 43 6.06 -16.06 7.29
N TRP A 44 6.48 -15.11 8.12
CA TRP A 44 6.28 -15.14 9.56
C TRP A 44 5.50 -13.91 9.99
N LEU A 45 4.47 -14.11 10.82
CA LEU A 45 3.68 -13.00 11.36
C LEU A 45 4.54 -12.14 12.27
N ARG A 46 4.51 -10.83 12.03
CA ARG A 46 5.17 -9.82 12.87
C ARG A 46 4.21 -8.68 13.16
N SER A 47 4.05 -8.30 14.42
CA SER A 47 3.08 -7.26 14.84
C SER A 47 3.21 -5.96 14.02
N PRO A 48 2.19 -5.55 13.24
CA PRO A 48 2.28 -4.33 12.42
C PRO A 48 1.97 -3.05 13.22
N VAL A 49 1.57 -3.15 14.49
CA VAL A 49 0.93 -2.05 15.24
C VAL A 49 1.84 -0.84 15.45
N ALA A 50 3.07 -1.04 15.96
CA ALA A 50 3.98 0.07 16.23
C ALA A 50 4.38 0.80 14.94
N LEU A 51 4.71 0.05 13.88
CA LEU A 51 5.04 0.61 12.57
C LEU A 51 3.84 1.29 11.92
N GLY A 52 2.62 0.75 12.07
CA GLY A 52 1.40 1.35 11.55
C GLY A 52 1.10 2.68 12.24
N ARG A 53 1.28 2.77 13.56
CA ARG A 53 1.15 4.04 14.31
C ARG A 53 2.22 5.05 13.90
N ALA A 54 3.47 4.61 13.73
CA ALA A 54 4.56 5.47 13.28
C ALA A 54 4.30 5.98 11.86
N ALA A 55 3.89 5.11 10.92
CA ALA A 55 3.55 5.52 9.56
C ALA A 55 2.38 6.50 9.54
N ALA A 56 1.33 6.26 10.33
CA ALA A 56 0.21 7.20 10.46
C ALA A 56 0.65 8.56 11.03
N ALA A 57 1.49 8.58 12.06
CA ALA A 57 2.01 9.82 12.64
C ALA A 57 2.88 10.60 11.63
N MET A 58 3.73 9.92 10.87
CA MET A 58 4.55 10.55 9.83
C MET A 58 3.70 11.10 8.69
N LEU A 59 2.67 10.38 8.25
CA LEU A 59 1.73 10.86 7.23
C LEU A 59 0.92 12.08 7.72
N LEU A 60 0.54 12.12 9.01
CA LEU A 60 -0.10 13.30 9.59
C LEU A 60 0.86 14.49 9.67
N LEU A 61 2.15 14.25 9.94
CA LEU A 61 3.17 15.29 9.90
C LEU A 61 3.39 15.81 8.48
N ALA A 62 3.37 14.93 7.47
CA ALA A 62 3.39 15.33 6.07
C ALA A 62 2.17 16.19 5.72
N ALA A 63 0.95 15.76 6.09
CA ALA A 63 -0.26 16.55 5.89
C ALA A 63 -0.21 17.93 6.59
N ALA A 64 0.44 18.03 7.74
CA ALA A 64 0.66 19.32 8.41
C ALA A 64 1.66 20.21 7.66
N ALA A 65 2.68 19.62 7.02
CA ALA A 65 3.59 20.35 6.15
C ALA A 65 2.89 20.82 4.86
N ASP A 66 2.01 20.01 4.29
CA ASP A 66 1.21 20.37 3.11
C ASP A 66 0.21 21.49 3.46
N LEU A 67 -0.42 21.45 4.64
CA LEU A 67 -1.25 22.57 5.11
C LEU A 67 -0.46 23.87 5.29
N PHE A 68 0.79 23.77 5.75
CA PHE A 68 1.69 24.93 5.82
C PHE A 68 2.03 25.45 4.42
N ALA A 69 2.26 24.56 3.45
CA ALA A 69 2.53 24.93 2.07
C ALA A 69 1.32 25.59 1.38
N VAL A 70 0.10 25.06 1.57
CA VAL A 70 -1.15 25.73 1.14
C VAL A 70 -1.22 27.17 1.66
N TRP A 71 -0.85 27.40 2.92
CA TRP A 71 -0.83 28.75 3.46
C TRP A 71 0.23 29.64 2.79
N THR A 72 1.43 29.12 2.51
CA THR A 72 2.46 29.88 1.79
C THR A 72 2.04 30.19 0.34
N ASP A 73 1.31 29.29 -0.31
CA ASP A 73 0.79 29.48 -1.66
C ASP A 73 -0.26 30.59 -1.72
N ILE A 74 -1.14 30.65 -0.72
CA ILE A 74 -2.10 31.76 -0.59
C ILE A 74 -1.36 33.09 -0.46
N VAL A 75 -0.33 33.15 0.38
CA VAL A 75 0.49 34.37 0.54
C VAL A 75 1.18 34.75 -0.77
N MET A 76 1.74 33.77 -1.50
CA MET A 76 2.38 33.99 -2.80
C MET A 76 1.38 34.47 -3.86
N TYR A 77 0.19 33.87 -3.90
CA TYR A 77 -0.89 34.22 -4.81
C TYR A 77 -1.36 35.66 -4.59
N ASP A 78 -1.54 36.07 -3.33
CA ASP A 78 -1.96 37.42 -2.96
C ASP A 78 -0.91 38.46 -3.36
N VAL A 79 0.36 38.24 -3.04
CA VAL A 79 1.45 39.17 -3.38
C VAL A 79 1.65 39.26 -4.90
N SER A 80 1.57 38.13 -5.61
CA SER A 80 1.64 38.12 -7.07
C SER A 80 0.45 38.84 -7.71
N GLY A 81 -0.74 38.71 -7.13
CA GLY A 81 -1.93 39.45 -7.52
C GLY A 81 -1.78 40.96 -7.35
N ASP A 82 -1.19 41.41 -6.24
CA ASP A 82 -0.88 42.83 -6.03
C ASP A 82 0.06 43.38 -7.12
N LEU A 83 1.08 42.63 -7.49
CA LEU A 83 2.02 42.98 -8.57
C LEU A 83 1.34 43.01 -9.94
N VAL A 84 0.47 42.04 -10.24
CA VAL A 84 -0.32 41.99 -11.48
C VAL A 84 -1.26 43.20 -11.59
N ASN A 85 -1.82 43.64 -10.46
CA ASN A 85 -2.67 44.83 -10.39
C ASN A 85 -1.89 46.17 -10.43
N GLY A 86 -0.56 46.11 -10.59
CA GLY A 86 0.29 47.29 -10.73
C GLY A 86 0.72 47.92 -9.40
N SER A 87 0.55 47.22 -8.28
CA SER A 87 1.04 47.69 -6.98
C SER A 87 2.57 47.66 -6.98
N VAL A 88 3.20 48.82 -6.78
CA VAL A 88 4.65 48.98 -6.76
C VAL A 88 5.08 49.72 -5.50
N GLY A 89 6.20 49.32 -4.90
CA GLY A 89 6.74 49.95 -3.71
C GLY A 89 7.62 49.02 -2.87
N ALA A 90 8.38 49.60 -1.94
CA ALA A 90 9.28 48.86 -1.07
C ALA A 90 8.54 47.82 -0.20
N ASP A 91 7.33 48.13 0.26
CA ASP A 91 6.52 47.22 1.08
C ASP A 91 6.03 46.00 0.30
N VAL A 92 5.67 46.17 -0.98
CA VAL A 92 5.25 45.07 -1.86
C VAL A 92 6.44 44.16 -2.15
N MET A 93 7.60 44.75 -2.46
CA MET A 93 8.83 43.99 -2.71
C MET A 93 9.26 43.18 -1.48
N ARG A 94 9.22 43.78 -0.28
CA ARG A 94 9.54 43.07 0.96
C ARG A 94 8.60 41.90 1.23
N ARG A 95 7.28 42.07 0.99
CA ARG A 95 6.32 40.96 1.11
C ARG A 95 6.60 39.84 0.10
N ALA A 96 7.03 40.18 -1.11
CA ALA A 96 7.41 39.19 -2.12
C ALA A 96 8.64 38.39 -1.68
N ASP A 97 9.70 39.06 -1.21
CA ASP A 97 10.89 38.41 -0.67
C ASP A 97 10.57 37.50 0.54
N ASP A 98 9.68 37.96 1.43
CA ASP A 98 9.24 37.17 2.59
C ASP A 98 8.40 35.95 2.14
N ALA A 99 7.52 36.11 1.14
CA ALA A 99 6.73 35.03 0.55
C ALA A 99 7.61 33.97 -0.13
N ASP A 100 8.60 34.39 -0.93
CA ASP A 100 9.57 33.50 -1.58
C ASP A 100 10.35 32.67 -0.56
N ARG A 101 10.78 33.29 0.54
CA ARG A 101 11.48 32.58 1.64
C ARG A 101 10.57 31.56 2.32
N LEU A 102 9.33 31.94 2.61
CA LEU A 102 8.35 31.03 3.21
C LEU A 102 8.06 29.83 2.30
N TYR A 103 7.85 30.09 1.01
CA TYR A 103 7.64 29.06 -0.01
C TYR A 103 8.83 28.08 -0.09
N ALA A 104 10.07 28.59 -0.10
CA ALA A 104 11.26 27.75 -0.07
C ALA A 104 11.36 26.88 1.20
N VAL A 105 11.02 27.44 2.37
CA VAL A 105 10.98 26.69 3.63
C VAL A 105 9.90 25.61 3.62
N ALA A 106 8.72 25.92 3.06
CA ALA A 106 7.63 24.97 2.90
C ALA A 106 8.07 23.78 2.03
N GLY A 107 8.64 24.05 0.85
CA GLY A 107 9.12 23.00 -0.05
C GLY A 107 10.19 22.09 0.57
N VAL A 108 11.16 22.65 1.31
CA VAL A 108 12.15 21.85 2.04
C VAL A 108 11.49 21.00 3.13
N THR A 109 10.52 21.58 3.85
CA THR A 109 9.80 20.88 4.92
C THR A 109 8.98 19.72 4.36
N GLN A 110 8.22 19.94 3.28
CA GLN A 110 7.48 18.90 2.56
C GLN A 110 8.39 17.78 2.06
N LEU A 111 9.55 18.12 1.46
CA LEU A 111 10.50 17.12 0.99
C LEU A 111 11.01 16.24 2.13
N VAL A 112 11.41 16.84 3.26
CA VAL A 112 11.93 16.10 4.41
C VAL A 112 10.86 15.20 5.03
N THR A 113 9.65 15.73 5.25
CA THR A 113 8.54 14.94 5.83
C THR A 113 8.09 13.84 4.88
N LEU A 114 8.06 14.08 3.56
CA LEU A 114 7.75 13.08 2.54
C LEU A 114 8.77 11.94 2.54
N LEU A 115 10.07 12.24 2.54
CA LEU A 115 11.12 11.22 2.55
C LEU A 115 11.07 10.38 3.83
N ALA A 116 10.92 11.02 4.99
CA ALA A 116 10.79 10.32 6.25
C ALA A 116 9.51 9.46 6.32
N SER A 117 8.38 9.99 5.80
CA SER A 117 7.13 9.24 5.68
C SER A 117 7.27 8.03 4.76
N CYS A 118 7.93 8.21 3.60
CA CYS A 118 8.18 7.15 2.64
C CYS A 118 8.94 5.98 3.27
N VAL A 119 10.03 6.24 4.01
CA VAL A 119 10.80 5.19 4.67
C VAL A 119 9.94 4.40 5.66
N VAL A 120 9.25 5.08 6.57
CA VAL A 120 8.44 4.41 7.60
C VAL A 120 7.24 3.69 6.99
N PHE A 121 6.58 4.31 6.01
CA PHE A 121 5.47 3.73 5.26
C PHE A 121 5.91 2.46 4.52
N LEU A 122 7.04 2.46 3.82
CA LEU A 122 7.54 1.28 3.11
C LEU A 122 7.93 0.15 4.06
N CYS A 123 8.55 0.47 5.20
CA CYS A 123 8.83 -0.54 6.24
C CYS A 123 7.53 -1.17 6.77
N TRP A 124 6.50 -0.36 7.02
CA TRP A 124 5.18 -0.84 7.41
C TRP A 124 4.53 -1.66 6.29
N PHE A 125 4.52 -1.15 5.06
CA PHE A 125 3.86 -1.72 3.89
C PHE A 125 4.46 -3.09 3.53
N TYR A 126 5.78 -3.20 3.54
CA TYR A 126 6.47 -4.48 3.36
C TYR A 126 6.09 -5.48 4.46
N ARG A 127 5.99 -5.03 5.72
CA ARG A 127 5.62 -5.91 6.85
C ARG A 127 4.20 -6.42 6.73
N VAL A 128 3.22 -5.55 6.44
CA VAL A 128 1.83 -5.98 6.25
C VAL A 128 1.69 -6.86 5.02
N ARG A 129 2.51 -6.64 3.98
CA ARG A 129 2.57 -7.51 2.81
C ARG A 129 3.07 -8.92 3.13
N VAL A 130 4.12 -9.05 3.96
CA VAL A 130 4.62 -10.37 4.41
C VAL A 130 3.61 -11.06 5.32
N ASN A 131 2.98 -10.33 6.25
CA ASN A 131 1.94 -10.89 7.11
C ASN A 131 0.75 -11.41 6.31
N ALA A 132 0.36 -10.71 5.25
CA ALA A 132 -0.78 -11.11 4.41
C ALA A 132 -0.55 -12.44 3.68
N GLU A 133 0.69 -12.83 3.40
CA GLU A 133 0.99 -14.17 2.86
C GLU A 133 0.74 -15.29 3.86
N VAL A 134 0.81 -15.01 5.15
CA VAL A 134 0.45 -16.01 6.17
C VAL A 134 -1.06 -16.21 6.20
N PHE A 135 -1.83 -15.15 5.93
CA PHE A 135 -3.29 -15.21 5.92
C PHE A 135 -3.86 -15.83 4.64
N ASP A 136 -3.23 -15.55 3.49
CA ASP A 136 -3.57 -16.14 2.20
C ASP A 136 -2.29 -16.26 1.35
N PRO A 137 -1.67 -17.44 1.26
CA PRO A 137 -0.46 -17.65 0.45
C PRO A 137 -0.69 -17.52 -1.06
N SER A 138 -1.94 -17.68 -1.52
CA SER A 138 -2.33 -17.70 -2.94
C SER A 138 -2.92 -16.39 -3.45
N GLY A 139 -3.41 -15.52 -2.56
CA GLY A 139 -4.07 -14.26 -2.91
C GLY A 139 -3.15 -13.11 -3.33
N HIS A 140 -1.85 -13.37 -3.55
CA HIS A 140 -0.89 -12.32 -3.90
C HIS A 140 -0.43 -12.44 -5.35
N SER A 141 -0.73 -11.41 -6.14
CA SER A 141 -0.39 -11.37 -7.57
C SER A 141 1.07 -11.00 -7.84
N MET A 142 1.77 -10.39 -6.87
CA MET A 142 3.13 -9.87 -7.02
C MET A 142 4.10 -10.43 -5.97
N LYS A 143 5.37 -10.57 -6.34
CA LYS A 143 6.46 -10.98 -5.43
C LYS A 143 6.71 -9.91 -4.34
N ARG A 144 7.15 -10.32 -3.14
CA ARG A 144 7.43 -9.43 -1.99
C ARG A 144 8.30 -8.22 -2.32
N GLY A 145 9.34 -8.38 -3.16
CA GLY A 145 10.25 -7.29 -3.52
C GLY A 145 9.56 -6.11 -4.19
N TRP A 146 8.44 -6.33 -4.89
CA TRP A 146 7.67 -5.26 -5.51
C TRP A 146 6.96 -4.35 -4.50
N ALA A 147 6.78 -4.79 -3.25
CA ALA A 147 6.23 -3.91 -2.21
C ALA A 147 7.12 -2.70 -1.92
N ILE A 148 8.41 -2.78 -2.25
CA ILE A 148 9.36 -1.66 -2.16
C ILE A 148 9.70 -1.17 -3.57
N GLY A 149 10.11 -2.07 -4.47
CA GLY A 149 10.62 -1.70 -5.80
C GLY A 149 9.60 -0.98 -6.69
N ALA A 150 8.30 -1.20 -6.50
CA ALA A 150 7.27 -0.52 -7.28
C ALA A 150 7.28 1.00 -7.06
N TRP A 151 7.62 1.47 -5.86
CA TRP A 151 7.64 2.89 -5.51
C TRP A 151 8.78 3.67 -6.17
N PHE A 152 9.87 2.97 -6.50
CA PHE A 152 11.05 3.57 -7.13
C PHE A 152 11.08 3.39 -8.65
N THR A 153 10.09 2.71 -9.23
CA THR A 153 10.02 2.44 -10.67
C THR A 153 8.93 3.32 -11.28
N PRO A 154 9.26 4.45 -11.95
CA PRO A 154 8.30 5.52 -12.23
C PRO A 154 7.00 5.07 -12.91
N VAL A 155 7.13 4.24 -13.96
CA VAL A 155 5.99 3.74 -14.72
C VAL A 155 5.16 2.75 -13.89
N VAL A 156 5.84 1.80 -13.24
CA VAL A 156 5.21 0.76 -12.41
C VAL A 156 4.53 1.34 -11.16
N ASN A 157 5.05 2.44 -10.64
CA ASN A 157 4.54 3.15 -9.47
C ASN A 157 3.09 3.62 -9.64
N LEU A 158 2.58 3.73 -10.87
CA LEU A 158 1.20 4.16 -11.13
C LEU A 158 0.14 3.09 -10.85
N TRP A 159 0.51 1.81 -10.78
CA TRP A 159 -0.48 0.73 -10.62
C TRP A 159 -0.06 -0.44 -9.71
N PHE A 160 1.23 -0.76 -9.57
CA PHE A 160 1.64 -1.88 -8.71
C PHE A 160 1.36 -1.64 -7.23
N PRO A 161 1.65 -0.47 -6.63
CA PRO A 161 1.42 -0.31 -5.21
C PRO A 161 -0.07 -0.41 -4.84
N ARG A 162 -0.98 0.13 -5.69
CA ARG A 162 -2.43 -0.11 -5.56
C ARG A 162 -2.76 -1.60 -5.58
N ARG A 163 -2.28 -2.33 -6.58
CA ARG A 163 -2.58 -3.76 -6.73
C ARG A 163 -2.11 -4.55 -5.50
N ILE A 164 -0.89 -4.26 -5.04
CA ILE A 164 -0.33 -4.87 -3.83
C ILE A 164 -1.18 -4.51 -2.60
N ALA A 165 -1.59 -3.25 -2.46
CA ALA A 165 -2.43 -2.83 -1.33
C ALA A 165 -3.81 -3.51 -1.35
N VAL A 166 -4.41 -3.72 -2.52
CA VAL A 166 -5.67 -4.46 -2.69
C VAL A 166 -5.50 -5.94 -2.30
N ASP A 167 -4.46 -6.62 -2.80
CA ASP A 167 -4.17 -8.01 -2.44
C ASP A 167 -3.99 -8.16 -0.91
N ILE A 168 -3.27 -7.23 -0.27
CA ILE A 168 -3.09 -7.22 1.19
C ILE A 168 -4.42 -6.98 1.90
N TRP A 169 -5.24 -6.05 1.41
CA TRP A 169 -6.54 -5.72 1.97
C TRP A 169 -7.49 -6.92 1.94
N GLU A 170 -7.57 -7.59 0.79
CA GLU A 170 -8.39 -8.79 0.59
C GLU A 170 -7.92 -9.93 1.50
N ALA A 171 -6.62 -10.24 1.52
CA ALA A 171 -6.05 -11.26 2.41
C ALA A 171 -6.24 -10.94 3.90
N SER A 172 -6.31 -9.66 4.28
CA SER A 172 -6.50 -9.22 5.66
C SER A 172 -7.98 -9.11 6.06
N SER A 173 -8.91 -9.16 5.10
CA SER A 173 -10.33 -8.93 5.36
C SER A 173 -10.98 -10.12 6.10
N PRO A 174 -11.97 -9.87 6.98
CA PRO A 174 -12.78 -10.93 7.57
C PRO A 174 -13.54 -11.72 6.49
N ALA A 175 -13.72 -13.03 6.70
CA ALA A 175 -14.43 -13.90 5.75
C ALA A 175 -15.90 -13.47 5.57
N ASP A 176 -16.54 -13.06 6.67
CA ASP A 176 -17.99 -12.80 6.74
C ASP A 176 -18.35 -11.30 6.60
N GLY A 177 -17.37 -10.45 6.26
CA GLY A 177 -17.54 -8.99 6.18
C GLY A 177 -17.66 -8.47 4.74
N PRO A 178 -18.20 -7.26 4.53
CA PRO A 178 -18.19 -6.60 3.23
C PRO A 178 -16.77 -6.44 2.70
N ARG A 179 -16.47 -7.03 1.53
CA ARG A 179 -15.13 -7.00 0.89
C ARG A 179 -14.87 -5.72 0.10
N SER A 180 -15.23 -4.57 0.66
CA SER A 180 -14.98 -3.29 -0.01
C SER A 180 -13.58 -2.78 0.29
N ASN A 181 -12.80 -2.56 -0.76
CA ASN A 181 -11.46 -1.95 -0.75
C ASN A 181 -11.51 -0.45 -1.11
N TRP A 182 -12.68 0.19 -0.93
CA TRP A 182 -12.88 1.60 -1.25
C TRP A 182 -11.83 2.54 -0.63
N PRO A 183 -11.34 2.37 0.62
CA PRO A 183 -10.36 3.31 1.16
C PRO A 183 -9.04 3.28 0.38
N VAL A 184 -8.64 2.09 -0.08
CA VAL A 184 -7.42 1.91 -0.89
C VAL A 184 -7.60 2.58 -2.26
N ASN A 185 -8.76 2.39 -2.89
CA ASN A 185 -9.03 3.01 -4.19
C ASN A 185 -9.12 4.53 -4.09
N THR A 186 -9.80 5.07 -3.07
CA THR A 186 -9.93 6.51 -2.85
C THR A 186 -8.57 7.14 -2.58
N TRP A 187 -7.80 6.60 -1.63
CA TRP A 187 -6.44 7.04 -1.37
C TRP A 187 -5.58 7.06 -2.64
N TRP A 188 -5.57 5.94 -3.38
CA TRP A 188 -4.72 5.80 -4.56
C TRP A 188 -5.10 6.77 -5.68
N THR A 189 -6.40 6.92 -5.95
CA THR A 189 -6.89 7.85 -6.96
C THR A 189 -6.50 9.29 -6.62
N LEU A 190 -6.69 9.71 -5.36
CA LEU A 190 -6.29 11.05 -4.91
C LEU A 190 -4.78 11.24 -5.06
N TRP A 191 -3.98 10.26 -4.65
CA TRP A 191 -2.53 10.32 -4.74
C TRP A 191 -2.02 10.40 -6.19
N VAL A 192 -2.61 9.64 -7.13
CA VAL A 192 -2.24 9.72 -8.54
C VAL A 192 -2.64 11.07 -9.15
N ILE A 193 -3.82 11.60 -8.82
CA ILE A 193 -4.25 12.92 -9.29
C ILE A 193 -3.31 14.00 -8.72
N GLY A 194 -2.96 13.94 -7.44
CA GLY A 194 -2.00 14.85 -6.80
C GLY A 194 -0.62 14.78 -7.45
N LEU A 195 -0.10 13.57 -7.66
CA LEU A 195 1.18 13.37 -8.35
C LEU A 195 1.17 13.99 -9.76
N LEU A 196 0.10 13.83 -10.53
CA LEU A 196 0.01 14.40 -11.87
C LEU A 196 -0.16 15.92 -11.83
N ALA A 197 -0.97 16.44 -10.90
CA ALA A 197 -1.19 17.87 -10.71
C ALA A 197 0.13 18.58 -10.32
N GLY A 198 0.83 18.06 -9.31
CA GLY A 198 2.12 18.62 -8.85
C GLY A 198 3.19 18.61 -9.95
N ARG A 199 3.26 17.55 -10.78
CA ARG A 199 4.22 17.51 -11.89
C ARG A 199 3.94 18.55 -12.98
N LEU A 200 2.67 18.84 -13.24
CA LEU A 200 2.28 19.89 -14.19
C LEU A 200 2.56 21.27 -13.59
N ALA A 201 2.21 21.49 -12.32
CA ALA A 201 2.43 22.73 -11.61
C ALA A 201 3.93 23.08 -11.47
N ASP A 202 4.78 22.12 -11.07
CA ASP A 202 6.23 22.29 -10.99
C ASP A 202 6.84 22.69 -12.34
N SER A 203 6.34 22.11 -13.44
CA SER A 203 6.82 22.43 -14.78
C SER A 203 6.47 23.86 -15.17
N HIS A 204 5.29 24.35 -14.80
CA HIS A 204 4.84 25.71 -15.06
C HIS A 204 5.56 26.73 -14.16
N TYR A 205 5.69 26.45 -12.86
CA TYR A 205 6.38 27.31 -11.89
C TYR A 205 7.84 27.57 -12.29
N ASN A 206 8.59 26.52 -12.66
CA ASN A 206 9.99 26.66 -13.07
C ASN A 206 10.20 27.45 -14.38
N GLN A 207 9.13 27.66 -15.17
CA GLN A 207 9.15 28.44 -16.41
C GLN A 207 8.56 29.85 -16.22
N ALA A 208 8.00 30.15 -15.05
CA ALA A 208 7.31 31.40 -14.77
C ALA A 208 8.32 32.54 -14.53
N VAL A 209 8.42 33.45 -15.51
CA VAL A 209 9.25 34.68 -15.40
C VAL A 209 8.40 35.94 -15.15
N ALA A 210 7.07 35.87 -15.36
CA ALA A 210 6.15 37.00 -15.21
C ALA A 210 5.23 36.83 -13.98
N ALA A 211 4.87 37.93 -13.32
CA ALA A 211 4.01 37.94 -12.12
C ALA A 211 2.67 37.21 -12.32
N LYS A 212 2.09 37.29 -13.54
CA LYS A 212 0.87 36.55 -13.88
C LYS A 212 1.09 35.03 -13.91
N ALA A 213 2.23 34.59 -14.43
CA ALA A 213 2.58 33.17 -14.45
C ALA A 213 2.87 32.65 -13.03
N LEU A 214 3.46 33.49 -12.15
CA LEU A 214 3.63 33.17 -10.73
C LEU A 214 2.29 33.03 -10.01
N GLN A 215 1.33 33.92 -10.28
CA GLN A 215 -0.01 33.85 -9.71
C GLN A 215 -0.76 32.59 -10.17
N GLU A 216 -0.72 32.27 -11.46
CA GLU A 216 -1.34 31.05 -12.00
C GLU A 216 -0.70 29.79 -11.40
N ALA A 217 0.64 29.74 -11.33
CA ALA A 217 1.37 28.63 -10.72
C ALA A 217 1.07 28.46 -9.22
N ALA A 218 0.99 29.56 -8.45
CA ALA A 218 0.62 29.51 -7.04
C ALA A 218 -0.80 28.95 -6.82
N GLY A 219 -1.74 29.28 -7.71
CA GLY A 219 -3.08 28.70 -7.69
C GLY A 219 -3.10 27.20 -8.00
N GLU A 220 -2.28 26.75 -8.96
CA GLU A 220 -2.12 25.33 -9.29
C GLU A 220 -1.46 24.53 -8.16
N MET A 221 -0.41 25.09 -7.54
CA MET A 221 0.27 24.49 -6.38
C MET A 221 -0.68 24.35 -5.19
N MET A 222 -1.45 25.41 -4.88
CA MET A 222 -2.42 25.38 -3.78
C MET A 222 -3.43 24.24 -3.94
N PHE A 223 -3.90 23.99 -5.17
CA PHE A 223 -4.81 22.88 -5.47
C PHE A 223 -4.12 21.52 -5.28
N SER A 224 -2.87 21.40 -5.72
CA SER A 224 -2.07 20.19 -5.55
C SER A 224 -1.85 19.87 -4.06
N ASP A 225 -1.39 20.84 -3.27
CA ASP A 225 -1.12 20.64 -1.85
C ASP A 225 -2.40 20.31 -1.07
N ALA A 226 -3.52 20.95 -1.40
CA ALA A 226 -4.82 20.62 -0.80
C ALA A 226 -5.23 19.17 -1.12
N LEU A 227 -4.95 18.69 -2.33
CA LEU A 227 -5.23 17.32 -2.71
C LEU A 227 -4.31 16.32 -1.99
N ASP A 228 -3.05 16.68 -1.77
CA ASP A 228 -2.08 15.87 -1.03
C ASP A 228 -2.47 15.73 0.45
N VAL A 229 -2.98 16.80 1.08
CA VAL A 229 -3.57 16.73 2.43
C VAL A 229 -4.69 15.68 2.49
N VAL A 230 -5.63 15.73 1.55
CA VAL A 230 -6.76 14.78 1.50
C VAL A 230 -6.26 13.36 1.23
N ALA A 231 -5.31 13.19 0.32
CA ALA A 231 -4.68 11.91 0.03
C ALA A 231 -3.97 11.33 1.27
N ALA A 232 -3.24 12.15 2.03
CA ALA A 232 -2.57 11.76 3.26
C ALA A 232 -3.55 11.30 4.34
N VAL A 233 -4.71 11.98 4.51
CA VAL A 233 -5.77 11.53 5.42
C VAL A 233 -6.28 10.14 5.03
N PHE A 234 -6.56 9.90 3.75
CA PHE A 234 -6.97 8.57 3.29
C PHE A 234 -5.87 7.52 3.43
N ALA A 235 -4.60 7.89 3.24
CA ALA A 235 -3.45 7.02 3.50
C ALA A 235 -3.41 6.59 4.98
N VAL A 236 -3.60 7.53 5.91
CA VAL A 236 -3.69 7.25 7.35
C VAL A 236 -4.84 6.29 7.65
N LEU A 237 -6.02 6.51 7.04
CA LEU A 237 -7.16 5.60 7.19
C LEU A 237 -6.83 4.18 6.72
N VAL A 238 -6.19 4.03 5.56
CA VAL A 238 -5.73 2.73 5.04
C VAL A 238 -4.75 2.08 6.01
N VAL A 239 -3.73 2.83 6.47
CA VAL A 239 -2.70 2.32 7.39
C VAL A 239 -3.34 1.81 8.68
N LEU A 240 -4.16 2.62 9.34
CA LEU A 240 -4.76 2.28 10.62
C LEU A 240 -5.77 1.12 10.50
N ARG A 241 -6.60 1.14 9.45
CA ARG A 241 -7.60 0.09 9.23
C ARG A 241 -6.96 -1.24 8.88
N LEU A 242 -5.98 -1.25 7.98
CA LEU A 242 -5.28 -2.47 7.60
C LEU A 242 -4.45 -3.04 8.75
N THR A 243 -3.78 -2.18 9.52
CA THR A 243 -3.07 -2.58 10.74
C THR A 243 -4.00 -3.23 11.75
N ARG A 244 -5.20 -2.67 11.95
CA ARG A 244 -6.22 -3.23 12.84
C ARG A 244 -6.71 -4.59 12.34
N MET A 245 -7.05 -4.71 11.06
CA MET A 245 -7.50 -5.96 10.45
C MET A 245 -6.49 -7.09 10.64
N GLN A 246 -5.20 -6.83 10.36
CA GLN A 246 -4.15 -7.83 10.56
C GLN A 246 -3.92 -8.17 12.03
N HIS A 247 -3.99 -7.18 12.93
CA HIS A 247 -3.84 -7.41 14.36
C HIS A 247 -4.97 -8.29 14.91
N GLU A 248 -6.22 -7.96 14.59
CA GLU A 248 -7.38 -8.76 15.01
C GLU A 248 -7.34 -10.17 14.43
N LYS A 249 -6.99 -10.32 13.15
CA LYS A 249 -6.88 -11.64 12.50
C LYS A 249 -5.78 -12.49 13.12
N ALA A 250 -4.64 -11.87 13.47
CA ALA A 250 -3.57 -12.58 14.17
C ALA A 250 -3.98 -13.04 15.58
N LEU A 251 -4.78 -12.25 16.31
CA LEU A 251 -5.28 -12.62 17.64
C LEU A 251 -6.33 -13.74 17.61
N ARG A 252 -7.13 -13.83 16.54
CA ARG A 252 -8.13 -14.91 16.39
C ARG A 252 -7.51 -16.29 16.13
N GLY A 253 -6.26 -16.34 15.66
CA GLY A 253 -5.60 -17.59 15.29
C GLY A 253 -6.15 -18.22 14.01
N PRO A 254 -5.67 -19.43 13.64
CA PRO A 254 -6.17 -20.15 12.47
C PRO A 254 -7.66 -20.48 12.64
N ALA A 255 -8.46 -20.33 11.58
CA ALA A 255 -9.81 -20.88 11.59
C ALA A 255 -9.72 -22.41 11.79
N PRO A 256 -10.61 -23.01 12.62
CA PRO A 256 -10.65 -24.46 12.76
C PRO A 256 -10.82 -25.09 11.38
N ALA A 257 -10.01 -26.11 11.07
CA ALA A 257 -10.13 -26.83 9.82
C ALA A 257 -11.56 -27.36 9.68
N ALA A 258 -12.21 -27.06 8.56
CA ALA A 258 -13.52 -27.64 8.26
C ALA A 258 -13.35 -29.17 8.28
N ALA A 259 -14.07 -29.80 9.21
CA ALA A 259 -14.08 -31.25 9.40
C ALA A 259 -14.82 -31.96 8.25
#